data_AF-U5F4M2-F1
#
_entry.id   AF-U5F4M2-F1
#
_cell.length_a   1.000
_cell.length_b   1.000
_cell.length_c   1.000
_cell.angle_alpha   90.00
_cell.angle_beta   90.00
_cell.angle_gamma   90.00
#
_symmetry.space_group_name_H-M   'P 1'
#
loop_
_entity.id
_entity.type
_entity.pdbx_description
1 polymer ?
#
loop_
_entity_poly.entity_id
_entity_poly.type
_entity_poly.pdbx_seq_one_letter_code
_entity_poly.pdbx_strand_id
1 'polypeptide(L)'
;MDQIKTGKFIARCRKEKKLTQAQLAERLSITDRAVSKWETGKSMPDSSIMLELCKLLGITVNELLSGEKVTMDSLERKADENLIALKRKDENNIAKNVVISTLFTITLLIGMMVCVICDITITGNLSWSLISMTSIVFVWVISFPSIMFGKKGIVKSLISLSVSIIPYLYLLSRILKVKELFPLGTAISLIILVFLWIMLAVIYRIGKTRKLIALGTITLLAIPLVVIINVLLFKTTETPLFDVWDFMAIFLLLIIAIALFIYDYAEKKGLLKSKSKSA
;
A
#
# COMPACT_ATOMS: atom_id res chain seq x y z
N MET A 1 -26.51 -8.22 5.67
CA MET A 1 -27.88 -7.86 5.23
C MET A 1 -28.78 -8.06 6.42
N ASP A 2 -29.43 -6.99 6.88
CA ASP A 2 -30.24 -7.03 8.09
C ASP A 2 -31.67 -7.49 7.72
N GLN A 3 -31.99 -8.75 8.03
CA GLN A 3 -33.29 -9.35 7.71
C GLN A 3 -34.43 -8.70 8.52
N ILE A 4 -34.14 -8.20 9.72
CA ILE A 4 -35.11 -7.51 10.57
C ILE A 4 -35.43 -6.14 9.94
N LYS A 5 -34.41 -5.41 9.48
CA LYS A 5 -34.58 -4.13 8.76
C LYS A 5 -35.41 -4.32 7.48
N THR A 6 -35.08 -5.34 6.69
CA THR A 6 -35.78 -5.69 5.45
C THR A 6 -37.23 -6.08 5.71
N GLY A 7 -37.49 -6.91 6.72
CA GLY A 7 -38.83 -7.31 7.12
C GLY A 7 -39.71 -6.14 7.54
N LYS A 8 -39.18 -5.26 8.40
CA LYS A 8 -39.87 -4.01 8.79
C LYS A 8 -40.15 -3.12 7.58
N PHE A 9 -39.27 -3.10 6.59
CA PHE A 9 -39.46 -2.35 5.36
C PHE A 9 -40.59 -2.91 4.48
N ILE A 10 -40.63 -4.24 4.28
CA ILE A 10 -41.73 -4.93 3.59
C ILE A 10 -43.07 -4.61 4.25
N ALA A 11 -43.12 -4.70 5.59
CA ALA A 11 -44.33 -4.40 6.36
C ALA A 11 -44.79 -2.95 6.17
N ARG A 12 -43.85 -1.99 6.15
CA ARG A 12 -44.12 -0.57 5.90
C ARG A 12 -44.69 -0.36 4.49
N CYS A 13 -44.03 -0.87 3.46
CA CYS A 13 -44.48 -0.72 2.07
C CYS A 13 -45.84 -1.38 1.83
N ARG A 14 -46.11 -2.55 2.44
CA ARG A 14 -47.42 -3.21 2.37
C ARG A 14 -48.52 -2.32 2.96
N LYS A 15 -48.26 -1.73 4.14
CA LYS A 15 -49.21 -0.81 4.80
C LYS A 15 -49.43 0.46 3.99
N GLU A 16 -48.40 1.02 3.35
CA GLU A 16 -48.53 2.16 2.43
C GLU A 16 -49.46 1.85 1.24
N LYS A 17 -49.47 0.60 0.77
CA LYS A 17 -50.41 0.09 -0.26
C LYS A 17 -51.77 -0.34 0.29
N LYS A 18 -52.01 -0.19 1.61
CA LYS A 18 -53.25 -0.58 2.31
C LYS A 18 -53.63 -2.07 2.15
N LEU A 19 -52.64 -2.95 1.97
CA LEU A 19 -52.86 -4.40 1.84
C LEU A 19 -52.76 -5.09 3.20
N THR A 20 -53.53 -6.15 3.46
CA THR A 20 -53.29 -7.08 4.57
C THR A 20 -52.19 -8.11 4.22
N GLN A 21 -51.64 -8.82 5.21
CA GLN A 21 -50.66 -9.88 4.95
C GLN A 21 -51.25 -10.98 4.05
N ALA A 22 -52.52 -11.35 4.28
CA ALA A 22 -53.25 -12.32 3.46
C ALA A 22 -53.42 -11.83 2.01
N GLN A 23 -53.79 -10.56 1.81
CA GLN A 23 -53.95 -9.98 0.47
C GLN A 23 -52.62 -9.86 -0.30
N LEU A 24 -51.51 -9.59 0.38
CA LEU A 24 -50.20 -9.59 -0.25
C LEU A 24 -49.77 -11.02 -0.62
N ALA A 25 -50.04 -11.99 0.26
CA ALA A 25 -49.73 -13.39 0.03
C ALA A 25 -50.52 -13.98 -1.15
N GLU A 26 -51.82 -13.66 -1.24
CA GLU A 26 -52.70 -14.06 -2.34
C GLU A 26 -52.18 -13.53 -3.69
N ARG A 27 -51.80 -12.25 -3.76
CA ARG A 27 -51.25 -11.64 -4.98
C ARG A 27 -49.89 -12.20 -5.41
N LEU A 28 -49.17 -12.83 -4.50
CA LEU A 28 -47.88 -13.48 -4.74
C LEU A 28 -48.00 -15.01 -4.84
N SER A 29 -49.22 -15.56 -4.78
CA SER A 29 -49.48 -17.01 -4.79
C SER A 29 -48.70 -17.79 -3.71
N ILE A 30 -48.61 -17.22 -2.50
CA ILE A 30 -47.93 -17.82 -1.33
C ILE A 30 -48.82 -17.81 -0.08
N THR A 31 -48.30 -18.35 1.04
CA THR A 31 -48.99 -18.33 2.33
C THR A 31 -48.78 -17.01 3.08
N ASP A 32 -49.80 -16.56 3.81
CA ASP A 32 -49.74 -15.44 4.76
C ASP A 32 -48.63 -15.63 5.82
N ARG A 33 -48.40 -16.87 6.25
CA ARG A 33 -47.28 -17.25 7.14
C ARG A 33 -45.92 -16.91 6.55
N ALA A 34 -45.73 -17.04 5.23
CA ALA A 34 -44.47 -16.68 4.58
C ALA A 34 -44.23 -15.17 4.65
N VAL A 35 -45.25 -14.36 4.37
CA VAL A 35 -45.20 -12.89 4.52
C VAL A 35 -44.91 -12.49 5.96
N SER A 36 -45.55 -13.14 6.95
CA SER A 36 -45.29 -12.89 8.37
C SER A 36 -43.85 -13.21 8.78
N LYS A 37 -43.27 -14.30 8.27
CA LYS A 37 -41.85 -14.63 8.50
C LYS A 37 -40.92 -13.60 7.87
N TRP A 38 -41.24 -13.08 6.69
CA TRP A 38 -40.48 -11.98 6.08
C TRP A 38 -40.55 -10.71 6.93
N GLU A 39 -41.76 -10.27 7.30
CA GLU A 39 -41.97 -9.04 8.07
C GLU A 39 -41.33 -9.08 9.47
N THR A 40 -41.23 -10.27 10.06
CA THR A 40 -40.56 -10.49 11.36
C THR A 40 -39.05 -10.77 11.23
N GLY A 41 -38.49 -10.78 10.02
CA GLY A 41 -37.07 -11.03 9.77
C GLY A 41 -36.63 -12.47 10.02
N LYS A 42 -37.57 -13.43 10.08
CA LYS A 42 -37.31 -14.87 10.28
C LYS A 42 -36.91 -15.59 8.99
N SER A 43 -37.24 -15.02 7.83
CA SER A 43 -36.83 -15.52 6.51
C SER A 43 -36.79 -14.39 5.50
N MET A 44 -36.24 -14.64 4.31
CA MET A 44 -36.25 -13.71 3.19
C MET A 44 -37.16 -14.21 2.05
N PRO A 45 -37.68 -13.31 1.21
CA PRO A 45 -38.30 -13.70 -0.06
C PRO A 45 -37.30 -14.44 -0.95
N ASP A 46 -37.75 -15.53 -1.57
CA ASP A 46 -36.93 -16.26 -2.54
C ASP A 46 -36.68 -15.42 -3.79
N SER A 47 -35.56 -15.69 -4.46
CA SER A 47 -35.14 -14.97 -5.66
C SER A 47 -36.19 -14.96 -6.78
N SER A 48 -37.00 -16.02 -6.89
CA SER A 48 -38.11 -16.16 -7.83
C SER A 48 -39.25 -15.17 -7.56
N ILE A 49 -39.56 -14.91 -6.29
CA ILE A 49 -40.71 -14.08 -5.86
C ILE A 49 -40.27 -12.62 -5.62
N MET A 50 -38.97 -12.39 -5.40
CA MET A 50 -38.42 -11.09 -5.04
C MET A 50 -38.73 -9.97 -6.06
N LEU A 51 -38.66 -10.26 -7.36
CA LEU A 51 -38.99 -9.27 -8.41
C LEU A 51 -40.47 -8.90 -8.42
N GLU A 52 -41.34 -9.88 -8.18
CA GLU A 52 -42.79 -9.70 -8.18
C GLU A 52 -43.26 -8.94 -6.94
N LEU A 53 -42.68 -9.26 -5.78
CA LEU A 53 -42.85 -8.50 -4.54
C LEU A 53 -42.44 -7.04 -4.72
N CYS A 54 -41.28 -6.78 -5.34
CA CYS A 54 -40.80 -5.44 -5.63
C CYS A 54 -41.78 -4.65 -6.52
N LYS A 55 -42.30 -5.28 -7.59
CA LYS A 55 -43.31 -4.66 -8.47
C LYS A 55 -44.60 -4.32 -7.73
N LEU A 56 -45.13 -5.24 -6.91
CA LEU A 56 -46.36 -5.03 -6.13
C LEU A 56 -46.22 -3.91 -5.11
N LEU A 57 -45.07 -3.84 -4.43
CA LEU A 57 -44.79 -2.81 -3.43
C LEU A 57 -44.34 -1.48 -4.04
N GLY A 58 -43.97 -1.45 -5.32
CA GLY A 58 -43.49 -0.26 -6.02
C GLY A 58 -42.10 0.18 -5.56
N ILE A 59 -41.24 -0.79 -5.25
CA ILE A 59 -39.85 -0.58 -4.83
C ILE A 59 -38.91 -1.37 -5.74
N THR A 60 -37.64 -1.03 -5.75
CA THR A 60 -36.60 -1.78 -6.43
C THR A 60 -36.06 -2.91 -5.54
N VAL A 61 -35.43 -3.91 -6.16
CA VAL A 61 -34.74 -4.98 -5.40
C VAL A 61 -33.66 -4.39 -4.49
N ASN A 62 -32.99 -3.31 -4.91
CA ASN A 62 -31.96 -2.67 -4.09
C ASN A 62 -32.56 -2.02 -2.83
N GLU A 63 -33.72 -1.37 -2.94
CA GLU A 63 -34.46 -0.82 -1.80
C GLU A 63 -34.97 -1.91 -0.85
N LEU A 64 -35.43 -3.03 -1.40
CA LEU A 64 -35.84 -4.18 -0.60
C LEU A 64 -34.66 -4.72 0.22
N LEU A 65 -33.50 -4.95 -0.42
CA LEU A 65 -32.32 -5.51 0.23
C LEU A 65 -31.61 -4.53 1.17
N SER A 66 -31.72 -3.21 0.93
CA SER A 66 -31.21 -2.17 1.82
C SER A 66 -32.15 -1.86 3.00
N GLY A 67 -33.42 -2.30 2.91
CA GLY A 67 -34.46 -2.09 3.91
C GLY A 67 -34.90 -0.63 4.02
N GLU A 68 -34.69 0.19 2.99
CA GLU A 68 -35.05 1.61 2.97
C GLU A 68 -35.33 2.10 1.55
N LYS A 69 -36.25 3.07 1.42
CA LYS A 69 -36.47 3.76 0.14
C LYS A 69 -35.24 4.55 -0.23
N VAL A 70 -34.86 4.45 -1.50
CA VAL A 70 -33.77 5.22 -2.09
C VAL A 70 -34.42 6.49 -2.65
N THR A 71 -34.39 7.55 -1.86
CA THR A 71 -34.77 8.90 -2.28
C THR A 71 -33.51 9.67 -2.66
N MET A 72 -33.62 10.66 -3.56
CA MET A 72 -32.49 11.53 -3.90
C MET A 72 -31.87 12.15 -2.64
N ASP A 73 -32.71 12.64 -1.73
CA ASP A 73 -32.31 13.19 -0.43
C ASP A 73 -31.56 12.16 0.44
N SER A 74 -31.99 10.89 0.48
CA SER A 74 -31.31 9.85 1.27
C SER A 74 -29.99 9.39 0.64
N LEU A 75 -29.84 9.50 -0.68
CA LEU A 75 -28.59 9.27 -1.39
C LEU A 75 -27.58 10.40 -1.14
N GLU A 76 -28.00 11.66 -1.25
CA GLU A 76 -27.15 12.83 -0.97
C GLU A 76 -26.65 12.81 0.47
N ARG A 77 -27.55 12.61 1.44
CA ARG A 77 -27.19 12.54 2.86
C ARG A 77 -26.17 11.43 3.15
N LYS A 78 -26.32 10.25 2.51
CA LYS A 78 -25.34 9.15 2.63
C LYS A 78 -24.02 9.46 1.94
N ALA A 79 -24.04 10.15 0.81
CA ALA A 79 -22.84 10.59 0.13
C ALA A 79 -22.05 11.56 1.01
N ASP A 80 -22.73 12.53 1.63
CA ASP A 80 -22.13 13.47 2.57
C ASP A 80 -21.59 12.79 3.83
N GLU A 81 -22.34 11.86 4.43
CA GLU A 81 -21.86 11.05 5.55
C GLU A 81 -20.59 10.26 5.19
N ASN A 82 -20.56 9.64 4.00
CA ASN A 82 -19.39 8.93 3.51
C ASN A 82 -18.21 9.87 3.25
N LEU A 83 -18.44 11.06 2.68
CA LEU A 83 -17.41 12.07 2.45
C LEU A 83 -16.81 12.56 3.77
N ILE A 84 -17.65 12.83 4.78
CA ILE A 84 -17.21 13.21 6.13
C ILE A 84 -16.42 12.07 6.79
N ALA A 85 -16.89 10.83 6.67
CA ALA A 85 -16.20 9.66 7.20
C ALA A 85 -14.83 9.43 6.54
N LEU A 86 -14.72 9.64 5.22
CA LEU A 86 -13.46 9.58 4.49
C LEU A 86 -12.49 10.68 4.94
N LYS A 87 -12.96 11.93 5.07
CA LYS A 87 -12.14 13.04 5.59
C LYS A 87 -11.61 12.75 6.99
N ARG A 88 -12.48 12.32 7.92
CA ARG A 88 -12.06 11.94 9.29
C ARG A 88 -11.03 10.81 9.30
N LYS A 89 -11.18 9.83 8.40
CA LYS A 89 -10.22 8.72 8.26
C LYS A 89 -8.87 9.21 7.77
N ASP A 90 -8.84 10.11 6.79
CA ASP A 90 -7.61 10.71 6.28
C ASP A 90 -6.94 11.59 7.34
N GLU A 91 -7.69 12.41 8.07
CA GLU A 91 -7.18 13.21 9.20
C GLU A 91 -6.58 12.32 10.30
N ASN A 92 -7.27 11.25 10.70
CA ASN A 92 -6.73 10.29 11.67
C ASN A 92 -5.46 9.59 11.18
N ASN A 93 -5.38 9.27 9.88
CA ASN A 93 -4.17 8.68 9.30
C ASN A 93 -3.01 9.68 9.29
N ILE A 94 -3.27 10.95 8.96
CA ILE A 94 -2.28 12.02 9.00
C ILE A 94 -1.80 12.24 10.44
N ALA A 95 -2.71 12.34 11.41
CA ALA A 95 -2.36 12.50 12.82
C ALA A 95 -1.49 11.34 13.33
N LYS A 96 -1.81 10.08 12.98
CA LYS A 96 -0.97 8.92 13.29
C LYS A 96 0.42 9.03 12.66
N ASN A 97 0.50 9.41 11.38
CA ASN A 97 1.78 9.59 10.70
C ASN A 97 2.62 10.71 11.33
N VAL A 98 1.99 11.80 11.77
CA VAL A 98 2.66 12.90 12.49
C VAL A 98 3.25 12.38 13.80
N VAL A 99 2.47 11.65 14.62
CA VAL A 99 2.97 11.06 15.88
C VAL A 99 4.15 10.10 15.64
N ILE A 100 4.06 9.26 14.61
CA ILE A 100 5.17 8.35 14.26
C ILE A 100 6.41 9.15 13.81
N SER A 101 6.22 10.18 13.01
CA SER A 101 7.30 11.04 12.52
C SER A 101 7.97 11.83 13.64
N THR A 102 7.21 12.32 14.62
CA THR A 102 7.77 13.03 15.78
C THR A 102 8.58 12.08 16.65
N LEU A 103 8.05 10.89 16.97
CA LEU A 103 8.78 9.87 17.72
C LEU A 103 10.09 9.48 17.01
N PHE A 104 10.03 9.21 15.71
CA PHE A 104 11.22 8.89 14.91
C PHE A 104 12.27 10.00 14.96
N THR A 105 11.84 11.26 14.82
CA THR A 105 12.75 12.42 14.89
C THR A 105 13.40 12.55 16.27
N ILE A 106 12.63 12.37 17.35
CA ILE A 106 13.14 12.41 18.72
C ILE A 106 14.18 11.29 18.94
N THR A 107 13.90 10.07 18.48
CA THR A 107 14.85 8.95 18.59
C THR A 107 16.16 9.24 17.87
N LEU A 108 16.12 9.81 16.66
CA LEU A 108 17.33 10.18 15.93
C LEU A 108 18.10 11.30 16.63
N LEU A 109 17.42 12.30 17.19
CA LEU A 109 18.07 13.38 17.96
C LEU A 109 18.75 12.85 19.21
N ILE A 110 18.11 11.94 19.95
CA ILE A 110 18.72 11.28 21.11
C ILE A 110 19.99 10.53 20.68
N GLY A 111 19.92 9.75 19.59
CA GLY A 111 21.09 9.04 19.06
C GLY A 111 22.23 9.99 18.69
N MET A 112 21.90 11.11 18.05
CA MET A 112 22.89 12.13 17.68
C MET A 112 23.52 12.78 18.92
N MET A 113 22.73 13.10 19.95
CA MET A 113 23.24 13.62 21.22
C MET A 113 24.17 12.63 21.92
N VAL A 114 23.80 11.35 21.96
CA VAL A 114 24.64 10.29 22.55
C VAL A 114 25.98 10.19 21.82
N CYS A 115 25.98 10.18 20.48
CA CYS A 115 27.22 10.14 19.69
C CYS A 115 28.14 11.33 19.97
N VAL A 116 27.57 12.54 20.13
CA VAL A 116 28.35 13.74 20.45
C VAL A 116 28.95 13.67 21.85
N ILE A 117 28.16 13.28 22.85
CA ILE A 117 28.63 13.15 24.24
C ILE A 117 29.77 12.13 24.33
N CYS A 118 29.61 10.95 23.72
CA CYS A 118 30.65 9.91 23.73
C CYS A 118 31.94 10.35 23.03
N ASP A 119 31.85 11.09 21.91
CA ASP A 119 33.05 11.57 21.22
C ASP A 119 33.80 12.61 22.06
N ILE A 120 33.08 13.59 22.63
CA ILE A 120 33.67 14.61 23.49
C ILE A 120 34.33 13.97 24.72
N THR A 121 33.71 12.97 25.34
CA THR A 121 34.29 12.34 26.54
C THR A 121 35.50 11.46 26.23
N ILE A 122 35.53 10.78 25.09
CA ILE A 122 36.62 9.85 24.73
C ILE A 122 37.81 10.59 24.11
N THR A 123 37.58 11.50 23.18
CA THR A 123 38.66 12.18 22.43
C THR A 123 38.96 13.58 22.92
N GLY A 124 38.07 14.18 23.71
CA GLY A 124 38.17 15.60 24.08
C GLY A 124 37.91 16.56 22.92
N ASN A 125 37.47 16.06 21.75
CA ASN A 125 37.20 16.85 20.55
C ASN A 125 36.03 16.25 19.74
N LEU A 126 35.62 16.91 18.66
CA LEU A 126 34.59 16.40 17.74
C LEU A 126 35.26 15.74 16.52
N SER A 127 35.48 14.43 16.60
CA SER A 127 36.16 13.63 15.60
C SER A 127 35.19 12.75 14.79
N TRP A 128 34.84 11.56 15.31
CA TRP A 128 33.96 10.61 14.63
C TRP A 128 32.47 10.91 14.77
N SER A 129 32.07 11.73 15.75
CA SER A 129 30.66 12.13 15.90
C SER A 129 30.16 12.84 14.64
N LEU A 130 30.98 13.66 13.97
CA LEU A 130 30.59 14.36 12.74
C LEU A 130 30.12 13.41 11.61
N ILE A 131 30.72 12.23 11.51
CA ILE A 131 30.34 11.20 10.54
C ILE A 131 28.96 10.64 10.88
N SER A 132 28.74 10.32 12.16
CA SER A 132 27.45 9.84 12.65
C SER A 132 26.35 10.89 12.44
N MET A 133 26.63 12.15 12.79
CA MET A 133 25.71 13.27 12.67
C MET A 133 25.23 13.48 11.24
N THR A 134 26.16 13.56 10.28
CA THR A 134 25.83 13.73 8.87
C THR A 134 25.02 12.56 8.31
N SER A 135 25.32 11.34 8.76
CA SER A 135 24.59 10.13 8.36
C SER A 135 23.18 10.07 8.96
N ILE A 136 23.01 10.47 10.23
CA ILE A 136 21.69 10.55 10.88
C ILE A 136 20.81 11.59 10.18
N VAL A 137 21.35 12.77 9.89
CA VAL A 137 20.63 13.82 9.15
C VAL A 137 20.21 13.31 7.76
N PHE A 138 21.11 12.63 7.06
CA PHE A 138 20.80 12.05 5.75
C PHE A 138 19.65 11.02 5.81
N VAL A 139 19.68 10.11 6.78
CA VAL A 139 18.61 9.12 7.01
C VAL A 139 17.28 9.82 7.33
N TRP A 140 17.31 10.87 8.16
CA TRP A 140 16.12 11.65 8.50
C TRP A 140 15.52 12.29 7.25
N VAL A 141 16.34 12.97 6.43
CA VAL A 141 15.90 13.66 5.20
C VAL A 141 15.27 12.68 4.18
N ILE A 142 15.80 11.47 4.05
CA ILE A 142 15.24 10.44 3.15
C ILE A 142 13.94 9.85 3.71
N SER A 143 13.91 9.53 5.01
CA SER A 143 12.82 8.77 5.61
C SER A 143 11.60 9.64 5.91
N PHE A 144 11.80 10.92 6.22
CA PHE A 144 10.75 11.83 6.66
C PHE A 144 9.57 11.97 5.68
N PRO A 145 9.76 12.17 4.36
CA PRO A 145 8.65 12.23 3.41
C PRO A 145 7.83 10.93 3.34
N SER A 146 8.49 9.78 3.47
CA SER A 146 7.84 8.46 3.44
C SER A 146 6.95 8.24 4.66
N ILE A 147 7.44 8.62 5.84
CA ILE A 147 6.69 8.49 7.11
C ILE A 147 5.50 9.44 7.13
N MET A 148 5.69 10.70 6.74
CA MET A 148 4.60 11.70 6.75
C MET A 148 3.48 11.37 5.76
N PHE A 149 3.82 11.08 4.51
CA PHE A 149 2.84 10.94 3.42
C PHE A 149 2.48 9.48 3.10
N GLY A 150 2.99 8.52 3.87
CA GLY A 150 2.78 7.09 3.69
C GLY A 150 3.15 6.63 2.27
N LYS A 151 2.26 5.86 1.62
CA LYS A 151 2.50 5.35 0.25
C LYS A 151 2.74 6.44 -0.80
N LYS A 152 2.13 7.62 -0.65
CA LYS A 152 2.35 8.77 -1.55
C LYS A 152 3.70 9.45 -1.30
N GLY A 153 4.32 9.17 -0.15
CA GLY A 153 5.62 9.68 0.26
C GLY A 153 6.82 8.98 -0.38
N ILE A 154 6.65 7.79 -0.96
CA ILE A 154 7.75 7.01 -1.55
C ILE A 154 8.43 7.79 -2.69
N VAL A 155 7.65 8.41 -3.58
CA VAL A 155 8.20 9.23 -4.66
C VAL A 155 8.92 10.47 -4.10
N LYS A 156 8.34 11.12 -3.08
CA LYS A 156 8.97 12.27 -2.42
C LYS A 156 10.28 11.89 -1.71
N SER A 157 10.34 10.71 -1.11
CA SER A 157 11.54 10.15 -0.49
C SER A 157 12.62 9.89 -1.53
N LEU A 158 12.27 9.36 -2.70
CA LEU A 158 13.25 9.16 -3.79
C LEU A 158 13.77 10.49 -4.35
N ILE A 159 12.91 11.51 -4.46
CA ILE A 159 13.34 12.87 -4.83
C ILE A 159 14.30 13.42 -3.76
N SER A 160 13.96 13.26 -2.48
CA SER A 160 14.81 13.67 -1.36
C SER A 160 16.18 13.00 -1.41
N LEU A 161 16.24 11.67 -1.61
CA LEU A 161 17.47 10.92 -1.80
C LEU A 161 18.29 11.46 -2.98
N SER A 162 17.65 11.71 -4.12
CA SER A 162 18.30 12.19 -5.34
C SER A 162 18.97 13.56 -5.12
N VAL A 163 18.34 14.45 -4.35
CA VAL A 163 18.88 15.79 -4.05
C VAL A 163 19.94 15.75 -2.95
N SER A 164 19.78 14.89 -1.95
CA SER A 164 20.64 14.88 -0.75
C SER A 164 21.88 14.01 -0.85
N ILE A 165 21.96 13.04 -1.77
CA ILE A 165 23.08 12.10 -1.83
C ILE A 165 24.41 12.78 -2.21
N ILE A 166 24.41 13.72 -3.16
CA ILE A 166 25.63 14.41 -3.59
C ILE A 166 26.15 15.32 -2.48
N PRO A 167 25.33 16.19 -1.83
CA PRO A 167 25.76 16.95 -0.66
C PRO A 167 26.29 16.06 0.48
N TYR A 168 25.62 14.93 0.74
CA TYR A 168 26.05 13.98 1.77
C TYR A 168 27.44 13.41 1.48
N LEU A 169 27.67 12.92 0.26
CA LEU A 169 28.98 12.37 -0.15
C LEU A 169 30.09 13.43 -0.12
N TYR A 170 29.77 14.67 -0.50
CA TYR A 170 30.72 15.79 -0.42
C TYR A 170 31.12 16.08 1.03
N LEU A 171 30.14 16.18 1.93
CA LEU A 171 30.39 16.38 3.36
C LEU A 171 31.21 15.22 3.93
N LEU A 172 30.84 13.98 3.60
CA LEU A 172 31.54 12.78 4.09
C LEU A 172 32.99 12.73 3.59
N SER A 173 33.24 13.06 2.32
CA SER A 173 34.60 13.13 1.77
C SER A 173 35.45 14.21 2.46
N ARG A 174 34.86 15.37 2.79
CA ARG A 174 35.55 16.43 3.52
C ARG A 174 35.89 16.04 4.96
N ILE A 175 34.98 15.33 5.63
CA ILE A 175 35.18 14.86 7.01
C ILE A 175 36.26 13.77 7.06
N LEU A 176 36.20 12.80 6.15
CA LEU A 176 37.15 11.68 6.09
C LEU A 176 38.51 12.08 5.50
N LYS A 177 38.62 13.24 4.85
CA LYS A 177 39.82 13.70 4.13
C LYS A 177 40.31 12.74 3.03
N VAL A 178 39.44 11.84 2.57
CA VAL A 178 39.70 10.90 1.47
C VAL A 178 39.16 11.51 0.18
N LYS A 179 40.07 11.95 -0.70
CA LYS A 179 39.73 12.62 -1.97
C LYS A 179 39.04 11.69 -2.96
N GLU A 180 39.37 10.40 -2.93
CA GLU A 180 38.83 9.41 -3.86
C GLU A 180 37.38 9.00 -3.56
N LEU A 181 36.91 9.24 -2.34
CA LEU A 181 35.56 8.88 -1.91
C LEU A 181 34.47 9.61 -2.71
N PHE A 182 34.68 10.89 -3.00
CA PHE A 182 33.68 11.71 -3.69
C PHE A 182 33.45 11.30 -5.16
N PRO A 183 34.47 11.22 -6.04
CA PRO A 183 34.26 10.84 -7.44
C PRO A 183 33.73 9.41 -7.58
N LEU A 184 34.25 8.46 -6.81
CA LEU A 184 33.78 7.07 -6.86
C LEU A 184 32.36 6.94 -6.30
N GLY A 185 32.10 7.54 -5.14
CA GLY A 185 30.80 7.48 -4.48
C GLY A 185 29.69 8.14 -5.31
N THR A 186 29.97 9.27 -5.96
CA THR A 186 29.01 9.96 -6.82
C THR A 186 28.69 9.15 -8.08
N ALA A 187 29.70 8.56 -8.72
CA ALA A 187 29.51 7.72 -9.89
C ALA A 187 28.61 6.49 -9.59
N ILE A 188 28.91 5.77 -8.50
CA ILE A 188 28.09 4.62 -8.05
C ILE A 188 26.68 5.08 -7.68
N SER A 189 26.55 6.18 -6.94
CA SER A 189 25.25 6.69 -6.49
C SER A 189 24.34 7.09 -7.63
N LEU A 190 24.87 7.69 -8.70
CA LEU A 190 24.07 8.04 -9.88
C LEU A 190 23.50 6.80 -10.58
N ILE A 191 24.30 5.73 -10.69
CA ILE A 191 23.86 4.46 -11.29
C ILE A 191 22.75 3.84 -10.45
N ILE A 192 22.92 3.80 -9.13
CA ILE A 192 21.90 3.29 -8.20
C ILE A 192 20.63 4.14 -8.25
N LEU A 193 20.74 5.47 -8.30
CA LEU A 193 19.58 6.36 -8.43
C LEU A 193 18.78 6.08 -9.71
N VAL A 194 19.46 5.96 -10.85
CA VAL A 194 18.81 5.61 -12.12
C VAL A 194 18.06 4.29 -11.99
N PHE A 195 18.68 3.27 -11.38
CA PHE A 195 18.03 1.99 -11.12
C PHE A 195 16.79 2.12 -10.23
N LEU A 196 16.86 2.89 -9.14
CA LEU A 196 15.72 3.11 -8.25
C LEU A 196 14.54 3.82 -8.95
N TRP A 197 14.82 4.79 -9.82
CA TRP A 197 13.80 5.44 -10.64
C TRP A 197 13.17 4.47 -11.66
N ILE A 198 13.97 3.62 -12.29
CA ILE A 198 13.47 2.56 -13.19
C ILE A 198 12.59 1.58 -12.42
N MET A 199 13.01 1.16 -11.22
CA MET A 199 12.24 0.28 -10.34
C MET A 199 10.86 0.90 -10.02
N LEU A 200 10.80 2.17 -9.64
CA LEU A 200 9.54 2.87 -9.41
C LEU A 200 8.67 2.94 -10.67
N ALA A 201 9.27 3.21 -11.84
CA ALA A 201 8.55 3.24 -13.11
C ALA A 201 7.93 1.88 -13.44
N VAL A 202 8.66 0.78 -13.21
CA VAL A 202 8.17 -0.59 -13.38
C VAL A 202 7.01 -0.90 -12.42
N ILE A 203 7.15 -0.54 -11.14
CA ILE A 203 6.08 -0.73 -10.14
C ILE A 203 4.82 0.04 -10.52
N TYR A 204 4.96 1.29 -10.98
CA TYR A 204 3.82 2.12 -11.35
C TYR A 204 3.12 1.62 -12.62
N ARG A 205 3.90 1.18 -13.62
CA ARG A 205 3.37 0.73 -14.92
C ARG A 205 2.78 -0.68 -14.86
N ILE A 206 3.47 -1.64 -14.25
CA ILE A 206 3.12 -3.08 -14.30
C ILE A 206 2.56 -3.57 -12.95
N GLY A 207 3.05 -3.02 -11.84
CA GLY A 207 2.73 -3.49 -10.49
C GLY A 207 1.27 -3.34 -10.06
N LYS A 208 0.49 -2.47 -10.72
CA LYS A 208 -0.95 -2.31 -10.45
C LYS A 208 -1.76 -3.53 -10.92
N THR A 209 -1.35 -4.16 -12.01
CA THR A 209 -2.05 -5.31 -12.61
C THR A 209 -1.39 -6.63 -12.27
N ARG A 210 -0.05 -6.69 -12.21
CA ARG A 210 0.72 -7.92 -12.02
C ARG A 210 1.95 -7.68 -11.14
N LYS A 211 1.78 -7.84 -9.83
CA LYS A 211 2.85 -7.60 -8.84
C LYS A 211 4.03 -8.55 -9.01
N LEU A 212 3.76 -9.81 -9.33
CA LEU A 212 4.79 -10.85 -9.49
C LEU A 212 5.66 -10.60 -10.72
N ILE A 213 5.06 -10.25 -11.86
CA ILE A 213 5.82 -9.86 -13.05
C ILE A 213 6.66 -8.61 -12.77
N ALA A 214 6.09 -7.59 -12.12
CA ALA A 214 6.85 -6.38 -11.79
C ALA A 214 8.08 -6.73 -10.93
N LEU A 215 7.90 -7.59 -9.92
CA LEU A 215 9.01 -8.06 -9.08
C LEU A 215 10.06 -8.84 -9.90
N GLY A 216 9.63 -9.77 -10.75
CA GLY A 216 10.52 -10.54 -11.63
C GLY A 216 11.30 -9.67 -12.61
N THR A 217 10.67 -8.62 -13.16
CA THR A 217 11.36 -7.66 -14.04
C THR A 217 12.38 -6.81 -13.29
N ILE A 218 12.12 -6.44 -12.03
CA ILE A 218 13.07 -5.69 -11.20
C ILE A 218 14.28 -6.58 -10.85
N THR A 219 14.05 -7.83 -10.46
CA THR A 219 15.13 -8.77 -10.16
C THR A 219 15.99 -9.07 -11.38
N LEU A 220 15.39 -9.13 -12.57
CA LEU A 220 16.14 -9.29 -13.83
C LEU A 220 16.98 -8.04 -14.15
N LEU A 221 16.42 -6.83 -13.96
CA LEU A 221 17.14 -5.57 -14.16
C LEU A 221 18.28 -5.35 -13.15
N ALA A 222 18.28 -6.07 -12.01
CA ALA A 222 19.38 -6.00 -11.05
C ALA A 222 20.67 -6.65 -11.59
N ILE A 223 20.58 -7.60 -12.54
CA ILE A 223 21.76 -8.26 -13.14
C ILE A 223 22.65 -7.27 -13.90
N PRO A 224 22.15 -6.50 -14.90
CA PRO A 224 22.98 -5.51 -15.57
C PRO A 224 23.47 -4.42 -14.61
N LEU A 225 22.72 -4.10 -13.55
CA LEU A 225 23.19 -3.18 -12.51
C LEU A 225 24.47 -3.69 -11.84
N VAL A 226 24.51 -4.95 -11.41
CA VAL A 226 25.71 -5.57 -10.80
C VAL A 226 26.90 -5.50 -11.77
N VAL A 227 26.69 -5.87 -13.03
CA VAL A 227 27.74 -5.81 -14.07
C VAL A 227 28.26 -4.39 -14.25
N ILE A 228 27.38 -3.40 -14.34
CA ILE A 228 27.77 -1.98 -14.51
C ILE A 228 28.58 -1.48 -13.31
N ILE A 229 28.16 -1.83 -12.09
CA ILE A 229 28.89 -1.46 -10.86
C ILE A 229 30.29 -2.09 -10.86
N ASN A 230 30.41 -3.36 -11.22
CA ASN A 230 31.71 -4.05 -11.23
C ASN A 230 32.65 -3.51 -12.31
N VAL A 231 32.13 -3.15 -13.49
CA VAL A 231 32.91 -2.47 -14.53
C VAL A 231 33.43 -1.11 -14.04
N LEU A 232 32.61 -0.36 -13.30
CA LEU A 232 33.03 0.92 -12.71
C LEU A 232 34.11 0.73 -11.63
N LEU A 233 33.96 -0.29 -10.78
CA LEU A 233 34.94 -0.64 -9.75
C LEU A 233 36.26 -1.11 -10.37
N PHE A 234 36.22 -1.99 -11.37
CA PHE A 234 37.41 -2.43 -12.11
C PHE A 234 38.20 -1.25 -12.66
N LYS A 235 37.51 -0.26 -13.25
CA LYS A 235 38.15 0.93 -13.82
C LYS A 235 38.81 1.82 -12.77
N THR A 236 38.35 1.78 -11.52
CA THR A 236 38.77 2.74 -10.48
C THR A 236 39.72 2.13 -9.46
N THR A 237 39.58 0.84 -9.15
CA THR A 237 40.27 0.16 -8.05
C THR A 237 41.16 -1.00 -8.54
N GLU A 238 41.22 -1.26 -9.85
CA GLU A 238 41.96 -2.37 -10.47
C GLU A 238 41.59 -3.77 -9.92
N THR A 239 40.45 -3.87 -9.23
CA THR A 239 39.90 -5.13 -8.72
C THR A 239 39.41 -6.01 -9.87
N PRO A 240 39.47 -7.35 -9.77
CA PRO A 240 38.98 -8.22 -10.83
C PRO A 240 37.52 -7.91 -11.20
N LEU A 241 37.19 -8.03 -12.49
CA LEU A 241 35.86 -7.69 -13.04
C LEU A 241 34.71 -8.51 -12.42
N PHE A 242 34.97 -9.77 -12.07
CA PHE A 242 34.02 -10.63 -11.40
C PHE A 242 34.73 -11.51 -10.38
N ASP A 243 34.16 -11.61 -9.19
CA ASP A 243 34.53 -12.59 -8.19
C ASP A 243 33.48 -13.72 -8.09
N VAL A 244 33.75 -14.71 -7.23
CA VAL A 244 32.85 -15.85 -7.02
C VAL A 244 31.49 -15.40 -6.48
N TRP A 245 31.45 -14.34 -5.67
CA TRP A 245 30.21 -13.82 -5.08
C TRP A 245 29.33 -13.15 -6.13
N ASP A 246 29.91 -12.47 -7.12
CA ASP A 246 29.19 -11.88 -8.24
C ASP A 246 28.46 -12.94 -9.06
N PHE A 247 29.16 -14.03 -9.40
CA PHE A 247 28.56 -15.15 -10.12
C PHE A 247 27.43 -15.80 -9.32
N MET A 248 27.63 -16.00 -8.02
CA MET A 248 26.58 -16.52 -7.13
C MET A 248 25.37 -15.58 -7.07
N ALA A 249 25.59 -14.27 -6.97
CA ALA A 249 24.53 -13.27 -6.90
C ALA A 249 23.71 -13.22 -8.19
N ILE A 250 24.37 -13.20 -9.36
CA ILE A 250 23.72 -13.21 -10.67
C ILE A 250 22.90 -14.48 -10.85
N PHE A 251 23.48 -15.64 -10.49
CA PHE A 251 22.78 -16.93 -10.58
C PHE A 251 21.53 -16.97 -9.69
N LEU A 252 21.64 -16.48 -8.45
CA LEU A 252 20.50 -16.39 -7.53
C LEU A 252 19.41 -15.46 -8.06
N LEU A 253 19.79 -14.29 -8.59
CA LEU A 253 18.85 -13.32 -9.20
C LEU A 253 18.11 -13.94 -10.39
N LEU A 254 18.79 -14.72 -11.23
CA LEU A 254 18.18 -15.44 -12.35
C LEU A 254 17.17 -16.49 -11.87
N ILE A 255 17.55 -17.32 -10.89
CA ILE A 255 16.64 -18.33 -10.32
C ILE A 255 15.39 -17.66 -9.75
N ILE A 256 15.55 -16.60 -8.96
CA ILE A 256 14.43 -15.87 -8.36
C ILE A 256 13.55 -15.27 -9.46
N ALA A 257 14.12 -14.62 -10.47
CA ALA A 257 13.37 -14.04 -11.58
C ALA A 257 12.54 -15.11 -12.32
N ILE A 258 13.16 -16.25 -12.65
CA ILE A 258 12.49 -17.37 -13.32
C ILE A 258 11.37 -17.94 -12.45
N ALA A 259 11.62 -18.17 -11.17
CA ALA A 259 10.62 -18.68 -10.23
C ALA A 259 9.40 -17.75 -10.12
N LEU A 260 9.63 -16.43 -10.08
CA LEU A 260 8.55 -15.43 -10.05
C LEU A 260 7.71 -15.44 -11.33
N PHE A 261 8.33 -15.59 -12.51
CA PHE A 261 7.61 -15.69 -13.77
C PHE A 261 6.82 -17.00 -13.90
N ILE A 262 7.40 -18.13 -13.45
CA ILE A 262 6.71 -19.43 -13.45
C ILE A 262 5.51 -19.40 -12.48
N TYR A 263 5.67 -18.81 -11.30
CA TYR A 263 4.61 -18.71 -10.31
C TYR A 263 3.44 -17.85 -10.82
N ASP A 264 3.71 -16.68 -11.42
CA ASP A 264 2.68 -15.84 -12.06
C ASP A 264 1.95 -16.61 -13.18
N TYR A 265 2.69 -17.37 -14.00
CA TYR A 265 2.11 -18.20 -15.05
C TYR A 265 1.20 -19.30 -14.48
N ALA A 266 1.62 -19.97 -13.40
CA ALA A 266 0.85 -21.02 -12.73
C ALA A 266 -0.42 -20.47 -12.04
N GLU A 267 -0.33 -19.32 -11.39
CA GLU A 267 -1.47 -18.61 -10.77
C GLU A 267 -2.52 -18.26 -11.83
N LYS A 268 -2.07 -17.72 -12.98
CA LYS A 268 -2.96 -17.34 -14.09
C LYS A 268 -3.65 -18.53 -14.74
N LYS A 269 -2.97 -19.68 -14.83
CA LYS A 269 -3.55 -20.92 -15.39
C LYS A 269 -4.48 -21.64 -14.40
N GLY A 270 -4.69 -21.08 -13.20
CA GLY A 270 -5.59 -21.63 -12.18
C GLY A 270 -5.08 -22.91 -11.51
N LEU A 271 -3.84 -23.31 -11.77
CA LEU A 271 -3.23 -24.54 -11.25
C LEU A 271 -3.02 -24.51 -9.73
N LEU A 272 -3.07 -23.31 -9.13
CA LEU A 272 -2.87 -23.08 -7.70
C LEU A 272 -4.17 -22.77 -6.92
N LYS A 273 -5.36 -22.91 -7.54
CA LYS A 273 -6.63 -22.79 -6.81
C LYS A 273 -6.95 -24.08 -6.03
N SER A 274 -6.23 -24.28 -4.93
CA SER A 274 -6.60 -25.21 -3.87
C SER A 274 -6.36 -24.51 -2.53
N LYS A 275 -7.44 -24.35 -1.76
CA LYS A 275 -7.52 -23.88 -0.36
C LYS A 275 -7.28 -22.38 -0.09
N SER A 276 -8.36 -21.59 -0.17
CA SER A 276 -8.70 -20.59 0.86
C SER A 276 -10.10 -20.02 0.60
N LYS A 277 -11.14 -20.81 0.92
CA LYS A 277 -12.51 -20.35 1.19
C LYS A 277 -13.18 -21.42 2.04
N SER A 278 -12.81 -21.49 3.31
CA SER A 278 -13.49 -22.26 4.36
C SER A 278 -12.88 -21.88 5.72
N ALA A 279 -13.36 -20.77 6.28
CA ALA A 279 -13.52 -20.51 7.71
C ALA A 279 -14.17 -19.14 7.86
#